data_AF-A0A950BYT5-F1
#
_entry.id   AF-A0A950BYT5-F1
#
_cell.length_a   1.000
_cell.length_b   1.000
_cell.length_c   1.000
_cell.angle_alpha   90.00
_cell.angle_beta   90.00
_cell.angle_gamma   90.00
#
_symmetry.space_group_name_H-M   'P 1'
#
loop_
_entity.id
_entity.type
_entity.pdbx_description
1 polymer ?
#
loop_
_entity_poly.entity_id
_entity_poly.type
_entity_poly.pdbx_seq_one_letter_code
_entity_poly.pdbx_strand_id
1 'polypeptide(L)'
;MVLEKLTVGVAILAVLSTMVLAPLIEELLFRGIFQRWLGRLVEGRPLPTTTIPEKGRFGPLEPENESFFLNSKAAPTESTPIDPGSEILASGHQPAEQPSSRSSSLPILLTSFFFAAMHLPQWPAPIAILLLSIALGTVYQRTGSLLAAITMHATFNGVNTLLLLLLALSLHVQAPIQPAALPSSGGRVLTEFLSIMGFM
;
A
#
# COMPACT_ATOMS: atom_id res chain seq x y z
N MET A 1 20.23 -8.28 -28.38
CA MET A 1 21.04 -7.04 -28.45
C MET A 1 21.23 -6.34 -27.10
N VAL A 2 20.19 -6.06 -26.29
CA VAL A 2 20.38 -5.37 -24.98
C VAL A 2 21.03 -6.27 -23.90
N LEU A 3 20.86 -7.59 -24.01
CA LEU A 3 21.36 -8.57 -23.03
C LEU A 3 22.87 -8.84 -23.09
N GLU A 4 23.60 -8.39 -24.11
CA GLU A 4 25.03 -8.72 -24.27
C GLU A 4 25.98 -7.73 -23.58
N LYS A 5 25.49 -6.61 -23.05
CA LYS A 5 26.31 -5.63 -22.33
C LYS A 5 25.53 -5.07 -21.15
N LEU A 6 25.64 -5.72 -19.99
CA LEU A 6 25.37 -5.07 -18.70
C LEU A 6 26.36 -3.91 -18.55
N THR A 7 26.03 -2.76 -19.14
CA THR A 7 26.81 -1.55 -18.97
C THR A 7 26.49 -0.96 -17.59
N VAL A 8 27.48 -0.29 -17.00
CA VAL A 8 27.30 0.41 -15.72
C VAL A 8 26.11 1.38 -15.79
N GLY A 9 25.91 2.05 -16.93
CA GLY A 9 24.77 2.97 -17.13
C GLY A 9 23.42 2.27 -17.03
N VAL A 10 23.25 1.11 -17.68
CA VAL A 10 21.99 0.34 -17.60
C VAL A 10 21.76 -0.17 -16.16
N ALA A 11 22.82 -0.59 -15.46
CA ALA A 11 22.72 -1.01 -14.07
C ALA A 11 22.26 0.14 -13.15
N ILE A 12 22.81 1.34 -13.32
CA ILE A 12 22.39 2.53 -12.56
C ILE A 12 20.92 2.86 -12.85
N LEU A 13 20.52 2.87 -14.12
CA LEU A 13 19.12 3.12 -14.50
C LEU A 13 18.17 2.07 -13.93
N ALA A 14 18.56 0.79 -13.95
CA ALA A 14 17.79 -0.28 -13.36
C ALA A 14 17.62 -0.07 -11.85
N VAL A 15 18.70 0.22 -11.13
CA VAL A 15 18.67 0.47 -9.68
C VAL A 15 17.78 1.68 -9.33
N LEU A 16 17.94 2.81 -10.03
CA LEU A 16 17.12 4.00 -9.78
C LEU A 16 15.63 3.73 -10.08
N SER A 17 15.37 3.01 -11.17
CA SER A 17 14.00 2.62 -11.52
C SER A 17 13.38 1.72 -10.46
N THR A 18 14.04 0.63 -10.07
CA THR A 18 13.46 -0.36 -9.15
C THR A 18 13.41 0.09 -7.70
N MET A 19 14.34 0.94 -7.24
CA MET A 19 14.40 1.39 -5.84
C MET A 19 13.61 2.67 -5.58
N VAL A 20 13.43 3.51 -6.60
CA VAL A 20 12.83 4.84 -6.41
C VAL A 20 11.56 4.98 -7.24
N LEU A 21 11.69 4.91 -8.57
CA LEU A 21 10.60 5.28 -9.46
C LEU A 21 9.43 4.30 -9.38
N ALA A 22 9.71 2.99 -9.47
CA ALA A 22 8.68 1.96 -9.42
C ALA A 22 7.95 1.94 -8.06
N PRO A 23 8.62 1.88 -6.88
CA PRO A 23 7.93 1.93 -5.59
C PRO A 23 7.12 3.22 -5.41
N LEU A 24 7.64 4.36 -5.84
CA LEU A 24 6.91 5.63 -5.75
C LEU A 24 5.59 5.58 -6.53
N ILE A 25 5.64 5.19 -7.80
CA ILE A 25 4.46 5.14 -8.68
C ILE A 25 3.48 4.08 -8.19
N GLU A 26 3.97 2.89 -7.87
CA GLU A 26 3.15 1.77 -7.44
C GLU A 26 2.46 2.06 -6.11
N GLU A 27 3.15 2.59 -5.10
CA GLU A 27 2.48 2.94 -3.84
C GLU A 27 1.42 4.03 -4.01
N LEU A 28 1.72 5.07 -4.81
CA LEU A 28 0.74 6.12 -5.11
C LEU A 28 -0.52 5.55 -5.77
N LEU A 29 -0.35 4.68 -6.76
CA LEU A 29 -1.45 4.09 -7.50
C LEU A 29 -2.24 3.09 -6.65
N PHE A 30 -1.57 2.12 -6.04
CA PHE A 30 -2.25 1.01 -5.37
C PHE A 30 -2.74 1.39 -3.98
N ARG A 31 -1.97 2.13 -3.18
CA ARG A 31 -2.31 2.43 -1.78
C ARG A 31 -3.00 3.79 -1.68
N GLY A 32 -2.45 4.78 -2.38
CA GLY A 32 -3.01 6.13 -2.42
C GLY A 32 -4.39 6.19 -3.08
N ILE A 33 -4.52 5.56 -4.26
CA ILE A 33 -5.73 5.64 -5.08
C ILE A 33 -6.59 4.37 -4.92
N PHE A 34 -6.10 3.21 -5.34
CA PHE A 34 -6.93 2.01 -5.49
C PHE A 34 -7.46 1.44 -4.16
N GLN A 35 -6.59 1.15 -3.20
CA GLN A 35 -6.98 0.61 -1.89
C GLN A 35 -7.88 1.59 -1.13
N ARG A 36 -7.58 2.89 -1.19
CA ARG A 36 -8.39 3.93 -0.53
C ARG A 36 -9.77 4.08 -1.19
N TRP A 37 -9.84 4.04 -2.51
CA TRP A 37 -11.10 4.04 -3.25
C TRP A 37 -11.96 2.82 -2.87
N LEU A 38 -11.35 1.64 -2.84
CA LEU A 38 -12.03 0.40 -2.48
C LEU A 38 -12.51 0.40 -1.02
N GLY A 39 -11.71 0.94 -0.10
CA GLY A 39 -12.13 1.15 1.29
C GLY A 39 -13.40 2.01 1.40
N ARG A 40 -13.47 3.11 0.64
CA ARG A 40 -14.66 3.98 0.61
C ARG A 40 -15.92 3.30 0.07
N LEU A 41 -15.77 2.30 -0.81
CA LEU A 41 -16.89 1.52 -1.32
C LEU A 41 -17.39 0.50 -0.29
N VAL A 42 -16.46 -0.17 0.39
CA VAL A 42 -16.77 -1.21 1.38
C VAL A 42 -17.36 -0.61 2.66
N GLU A 43 -16.84 0.55 3.08
CA GLU A 43 -17.29 1.22 4.31
C GLU A 43 -18.61 1.98 4.13
N GLY A 44 -19.13 2.11 2.90
CA GLY A 44 -20.43 2.69 2.58
C GLY A 44 -20.63 4.06 3.23
N ARG A 45 -20.28 5.16 2.55
CA ARG A 45 -20.36 6.50 3.15
C ARG A 45 -21.70 6.75 3.86
N PRO A 46 -21.73 7.01 5.18
CA PRO A 46 -22.69 7.96 5.71
C PRO A 46 -22.36 9.27 5.02
N LEU A 47 -23.28 9.79 4.22
CA LEU A 47 -23.20 11.19 3.80
C LEU A 47 -22.97 12.03 5.06
N PRO A 48 -22.20 13.11 5.00
CA PRO A 48 -22.28 14.13 6.04
C PRO A 48 -23.75 14.53 6.07
N THR A 49 -24.49 14.07 7.08
CA THR A 49 -25.69 14.77 7.49
C THR A 49 -25.15 16.14 7.85
N THR A 50 -25.29 17.08 6.92
CA THR A 50 -25.30 18.48 7.25
C THR A 50 -26.37 18.58 8.33
N THR A 51 -25.97 18.47 9.59
CA THR A 51 -26.66 19.15 10.66
C THR A 51 -26.53 20.60 10.25
N ILE A 52 -27.47 21.07 9.43
CA ILE A 52 -27.77 22.48 9.35
C ILE A 52 -27.93 22.83 10.82
N PRO A 53 -27.07 23.69 11.40
CA PRO A 53 -27.26 24.13 12.76
C PRO A 53 -28.70 24.61 12.79
N GLU A 54 -29.52 23.92 13.59
CA GLU A 54 -30.94 24.18 13.70
C GLU A 54 -31.08 25.67 13.96
N LYS A 55 -31.49 26.36 12.89
CA LYS A 55 -32.04 27.69 12.82
C LYS A 55 -31.78 28.49 14.10
N GLY A 56 -30.81 29.41 14.01
CA GLY A 56 -30.66 30.51 14.94
C GLY A 56 -32.04 31.07 15.30
N ARG A 57 -32.51 30.68 16.48
CA ARG A 57 -33.66 31.28 17.12
C ARG A 57 -33.12 32.60 17.64
N PHE A 58 -33.22 33.63 16.80
CA PHE A 58 -32.97 35.00 17.20
C PHE A 58 -33.89 35.30 18.40
N GLY A 59 -33.31 35.22 19.60
CA GLY A 59 -33.90 35.79 20.80
C GLY A 59 -33.88 37.31 20.67
N PRO A 60 -34.92 38.03 21.14
CA PRO A 60 -34.92 39.48 21.14
C PRO A 60 -33.69 40.03 21.87
N LEU A 61 -33.07 41.06 21.29
CA LEU A 61 -31.95 41.78 21.88
C LEU A 61 -32.40 42.48 23.17
N GLU A 62 -32.07 41.92 24.33
CA GLU A 62 -32.14 42.65 25.60
C GLU A 62 -30.83 43.42 25.82
N PRO A 63 -30.89 44.72 26.11
CA PRO A 63 -29.71 45.51 26.36
C PRO A 63 -29.26 45.36 27.82
N GLU A 64 -27.95 45.16 27.98
CA GLU A 64 -27.08 45.89 28.91
C GLU A 64 -27.51 45.98 30.39
N ASN A 65 -26.85 45.20 31.25
CA ASN A 65 -26.45 45.70 32.57
C ASN A 65 -25.23 44.95 33.14
N GLU A 66 -24.34 45.77 33.67
CA GLU A 66 -22.99 45.47 34.11
C GLU A 66 -22.93 44.68 35.43
N SER A 67 -21.78 44.04 35.62
CA SER A 67 -21.06 43.93 36.89
C SER A 67 -21.79 43.33 38.08
N PHE A 68 -21.48 42.08 38.46
CA PHE A 68 -21.30 41.81 39.90
C PHE A 68 -20.49 40.52 40.21
N PHE A 69 -19.27 40.73 40.69
CA PHE A 69 -18.60 39.98 41.77
C PHE A 69 -18.21 38.50 41.61
N LEU A 70 -16.88 38.32 41.56
CA LEU A 70 -16.10 37.42 42.43
C LEU A 70 -16.91 36.68 43.52
N ASN A 71 -16.96 35.35 43.47
CA ASN A 71 -16.66 34.46 44.61
C ASN A 71 -16.84 33.00 44.18
N SER A 72 -15.81 32.15 44.25
CA SER A 72 -15.30 31.47 45.44
C SER A 72 -15.98 30.14 45.73
N LYS A 73 -15.31 29.09 45.26
CA LYS A 73 -14.95 27.85 45.99
C LYS A 73 -15.60 27.64 47.38
N ALA A 74 -16.46 26.62 47.49
CA ALA A 74 -16.59 25.73 48.65
C ALA A 74 -17.50 24.52 48.29
N ALA A 75 -17.04 23.31 48.61
CA ALA A 75 -17.86 22.08 48.71
C ALA A 75 -18.36 21.92 50.18
N PRO A 76 -19.00 20.82 50.67
CA PRO A 76 -19.79 19.71 50.10
C PRO A 76 -21.14 19.56 50.88
N THR A 77 -21.68 18.33 51.06
CA THR A 77 -22.90 17.88 51.81
C THR A 77 -24.21 18.01 51.01
N GLU A 78 -25.10 17.01 50.88
CA GLU A 78 -25.74 16.19 51.91
C GLU A 78 -26.48 14.95 51.32
N SER A 79 -26.99 14.11 52.21
CA SER A 79 -27.40 12.70 52.16
C SER A 79 -28.63 12.24 51.36
N THR A 80 -28.53 11.00 50.84
CA THR A 80 -29.51 9.88 50.63
C THR A 80 -30.97 10.03 51.11
N PRO A 81 -31.97 9.42 50.42
CA PRO A 81 -32.34 8.02 50.68
C PRO A 81 -32.73 7.14 49.47
N ILE A 82 -32.46 5.83 49.62
CA ILE A 82 -32.86 4.72 48.75
C ILE A 82 -34.35 4.40 48.99
N ASP A 83 -35.16 4.36 47.94
CA ASP A 83 -36.54 3.85 47.94
C ASP A 83 -36.57 2.42 47.36
N PRO A 84 -37.08 1.41 48.09
CA PRO A 84 -37.21 0.05 47.59
C PRO A 84 -38.61 -0.17 46.97
N GLY A 85 -38.67 -0.27 45.64
CA GLY A 85 -39.81 -0.89 44.96
C GLY A 85 -40.50 -0.03 43.91
N SER A 86 -40.00 -0.09 42.69
CA SER A 86 -40.82 0.11 41.49
C SER A 86 -40.30 -0.80 40.38
N GLU A 87 -40.58 -2.09 40.51
CA GLU A 87 -40.49 -2.99 39.36
C GLU A 87 -41.61 -2.67 38.36
N ILE A 88 -41.21 -2.65 37.08
CA ILE A 88 -42.01 -2.88 35.87
C ILE A 88 -42.87 -1.71 35.34
N LEU A 89 -42.26 -0.89 34.47
CA LEU A 89 -42.94 -0.50 33.23
C LEU A 89 -41.95 -0.32 32.08
N ALA A 90 -42.07 -1.24 31.12
CA ALA A 90 -41.63 -1.21 29.74
C ALA A 90 -40.96 0.07 29.20
N SER A 91 -39.69 -0.05 28.83
CA SER A 91 -39.21 0.42 27.54
C SER A 91 -37.98 -0.40 27.18
N GLY A 92 -38.14 -1.27 26.18
CA GLY A 92 -37.05 -2.04 25.62
C GLY A 92 -35.97 -1.10 25.11
N HIS A 93 -34.92 -0.91 25.91
CA HIS A 93 -33.63 -0.54 25.38
C HIS A 93 -33.13 -1.77 24.64
N GLN A 94 -33.50 -1.89 23.37
CA GLN A 94 -32.57 -2.50 22.43
C GLN A 94 -31.26 -1.74 22.64
N PRO A 95 -30.16 -2.39 23.08
CA PRO A 95 -28.87 -1.81 22.79
C PRO A 95 -28.88 -1.72 21.27
N ALA A 96 -28.90 -0.49 20.74
CA ALA A 96 -28.58 -0.28 19.35
C ALA A 96 -27.26 -1.02 19.12
N GLU A 97 -27.32 -2.17 18.47
CA GLU A 97 -26.14 -2.86 17.98
C GLU A 97 -25.51 -1.89 17.00
N GLN A 98 -24.60 -1.06 17.51
CA GLN A 98 -23.73 -0.28 16.66
C GLN A 98 -23.00 -1.30 15.79
N PRO A 99 -23.11 -1.24 14.46
CA PRO A 99 -22.32 -2.11 13.62
C PRO A 99 -20.88 -1.74 13.92
N SER A 100 -20.17 -2.62 14.62
CA SER A 100 -18.74 -2.49 14.85
C SER A 100 -18.12 -2.31 13.47
N SER A 101 -17.65 -1.10 13.15
CA SER A 101 -16.92 -0.82 11.92
C SER A 101 -15.56 -1.50 12.02
N ARG A 102 -15.56 -2.84 11.94
CA ARG A 102 -14.36 -3.62 11.75
C ARG A 102 -13.75 -3.10 10.46
N SER A 103 -12.64 -2.40 10.58
CA SER A 103 -11.73 -2.06 9.49
C SER A 103 -11.66 -3.25 8.54
N SER A 104 -12.33 -3.14 7.40
CA SER A 104 -12.43 -4.28 6.49
C SER A 104 -11.05 -4.52 5.91
N SER A 105 -10.51 -5.73 6.07
CA SER A 105 -9.27 -6.14 5.39
C SER A 105 -9.49 -6.40 3.90
N LEU A 106 -10.74 -6.39 3.42
CA LEU A 106 -11.12 -6.67 2.04
C LEU A 106 -10.37 -5.77 1.03
N PRO A 107 -10.26 -4.44 1.22
CA PRO A 107 -9.53 -3.58 0.29
C PRO A 107 -8.05 -3.95 0.19
N ILE A 108 -7.42 -4.39 1.30
CA ILE A 108 -6.03 -4.83 1.32
C ILE A 108 -5.88 -6.10 0.50
N LEU A 109 -6.74 -7.10 0.71
CA LEU A 109 -6.64 -8.38 0.03
C LEU A 109 -6.86 -8.25 -1.48
N LEU A 110 -7.89 -7.49 -1.89
CA LEU A 110 -8.18 -7.24 -3.31
C LEU A 110 -7.07 -6.44 -3.99
N THR A 111 -6.56 -5.39 -3.34
CA THR A 111 -5.40 -4.63 -3.84
C THR A 111 -4.19 -5.53 -3.99
N SER A 112 -3.92 -6.39 -3.00
CA SER A 112 -2.73 -7.25 -3.00
C SER A 112 -2.78 -8.34 -4.04
N PHE A 113 -3.95 -8.93 -4.25
CA PHE A 113 -4.14 -9.91 -5.31
C PHE A 113 -3.93 -9.29 -6.69
N PHE A 114 -4.56 -8.13 -6.95
CA PHE A 114 -4.42 -7.44 -8.23
C PHE A 114 -2.97 -6.97 -8.49
N PHE A 115 -2.31 -6.43 -7.46
CA PHE A 115 -0.90 -6.04 -7.53
C PHE A 115 0.00 -7.22 -7.88
N ALA A 116 -0.14 -8.35 -7.18
CA ALA A 116 0.65 -9.56 -7.45
C ALA A 116 0.36 -10.15 -8.84
N ALA A 117 -0.89 -10.10 -9.31
CA ALA A 117 -1.28 -10.61 -10.63
C ALA A 117 -0.60 -9.85 -11.78
N MET A 118 -0.37 -8.54 -11.63
CA MET A 118 0.36 -7.75 -12.64
C MET A 118 1.83 -8.18 -12.78
N HIS A 119 2.37 -8.89 -11.79
CA HIS A 119 3.74 -9.37 -11.77
C HIS A 119 3.89 -10.82 -12.25
N LEU A 120 2.82 -11.46 -12.73
CA LEU A 120 2.85 -12.85 -13.23
C LEU A 120 3.96 -13.16 -14.25
N PRO A 121 4.32 -12.25 -15.18
CA PRO A 121 5.42 -12.51 -16.12
C PRO A 121 6.80 -12.71 -15.46
N GLN A 122 6.93 -12.34 -14.19
CA GLN A 122 8.19 -12.37 -13.43
C GLN A 122 8.27 -13.60 -12.51
N TRP A 123 7.66 -14.72 -12.91
CA TRP A 123 7.61 -15.93 -12.10
C TRP A 123 9.02 -16.34 -11.61
N PRO A 124 9.20 -16.63 -10.30
CA PRO A 124 8.20 -16.84 -9.24
C PRO A 124 7.88 -15.62 -8.35
N ALA A 125 8.28 -14.41 -8.74
CA ALA A 125 8.14 -13.20 -7.93
C ALA A 125 6.74 -12.91 -7.33
N PRO A 126 5.60 -13.17 -8.02
CA PRO A 126 4.27 -12.91 -7.49
C PRO A 126 3.99 -13.46 -6.10
N ILE A 127 4.60 -14.60 -5.73
CA ILE A 127 4.40 -15.23 -4.43
C ILE A 127 4.90 -14.30 -3.30
N ALA A 128 6.14 -13.80 -3.43
CA ALA A 128 6.71 -12.88 -2.46
C ALA A 128 6.03 -11.51 -2.51
N ILE A 129 5.69 -11.05 -3.72
CA ILE A 129 5.03 -9.75 -3.94
C ILE A 129 3.63 -9.72 -3.31
N LEU A 130 2.89 -10.83 -3.34
CA LEU A 130 1.58 -10.92 -2.68
C LEU A 130 1.71 -10.70 -1.17
N LEU A 131 2.67 -11.39 -0.52
CA LEU A 131 2.94 -11.23 0.91
C LEU A 131 3.39 -9.81 1.26
N LEU A 132 4.31 -9.27 0.46
CA LEU A 132 4.76 -7.89 0.60
C LEU A 132 3.58 -6.93 0.48
N SER A 133 2.70 -7.10 -0.51
CA SER A 133 1.58 -6.19 -0.71
C SER A 133 0.58 -6.22 0.43
N ILE A 134 0.32 -7.38 1.04
CA ILE A 134 -0.51 -7.49 2.23
C ILE A 134 0.12 -6.72 3.38
N ALA A 135 1.45 -6.85 3.58
CA ALA A 135 2.18 -6.12 4.61
C ALA A 135 2.14 -4.60 4.37
N LEU A 136 2.40 -4.15 3.14
CA LEU A 136 2.33 -2.74 2.75
C LEU A 136 0.93 -2.14 2.99
N GLY A 137 -0.11 -2.85 2.55
CA GLY A 137 -1.50 -2.42 2.75
C GLY A 137 -1.88 -2.33 4.23
N THR A 138 -1.38 -3.26 5.05
CA THR A 138 -1.59 -3.27 6.51
C THR A 138 -0.86 -2.11 7.20
N VAL A 139 0.41 -1.86 6.84
CA VAL A 139 1.19 -0.73 7.36
C VAL A 139 0.54 0.59 6.98
N TYR A 140 0.14 0.74 5.71
CA TYR A 140 -0.54 1.95 5.23
C TYR A 140 -1.87 2.19 5.96
N GLN A 141 -2.69 1.15 6.17
CA GLN A 141 -3.96 1.30 6.88
C GLN A 141 -3.76 1.66 8.36
N ARG A 142 -2.76 1.08 9.03
CA ARG A 142 -2.49 1.36 10.44
C ARG A 142 -1.84 2.71 10.70
N THR A 143 -0.98 3.16 9.78
CA THR A 143 -0.17 4.39 9.97
C THR A 143 -0.71 5.60 9.22
N GLY A 144 -1.50 5.39 8.17
CA GLY A 144 -1.86 6.44 7.20
C GLY A 144 -0.68 7.00 6.40
N SER A 145 0.52 6.43 6.55
CA SER A 145 1.75 6.96 5.97
C SER A 145 2.08 6.26 4.65
N LEU A 146 2.01 7.01 3.55
CA LEU A 146 2.44 6.51 2.25
C LEU A 146 3.97 6.36 2.19
N LEU A 147 4.71 7.23 2.87
CA LEU A 147 6.17 7.15 2.92
C LEU A 147 6.65 5.86 3.60
N ALA A 148 5.95 5.41 4.65
CA ALA A 148 6.25 4.12 5.28
C ALA A 148 6.09 2.95 4.30
N ALA A 149 5.02 2.94 3.50
CA ALA A 149 4.83 1.94 2.45
C ALA A 149 5.91 2.05 1.36
N ILE A 150 6.22 3.25 0.88
CA ILE A 150 7.25 3.48 -0.16
C ILE A 150 8.61 2.98 0.31
N THR A 151 9.01 3.33 1.53
CA THR A 151 10.32 2.90 2.09
C THR A 151 10.40 1.39 2.28
N MET A 152 9.33 0.75 2.77
CA MET A 152 9.27 -0.70 2.91
C MET A 152 9.37 -1.41 1.55
N HIS A 153 8.63 -0.92 0.55
CA HIS A 153 8.67 -1.47 -0.80
C HIS A 153 10.03 -1.24 -1.49
N ALA A 154 10.56 -0.02 -1.42
CA ALA A 154 11.87 0.33 -1.94
C ALA A 154 12.98 -0.54 -1.33
N THR A 155 12.89 -0.84 -0.03
CA THR A 155 13.83 -1.74 0.65
C THR A 155 13.74 -3.16 0.09
N PHE A 156 12.54 -3.70 -0.05
CA PHE A 156 12.34 -5.03 -0.64
C PHE A 156 12.91 -5.11 -2.08
N ASN A 157 12.55 -4.15 -2.93
CA ASN A 157 13.05 -4.09 -4.30
C ASN A 157 14.56 -3.88 -4.36
N GLY A 158 15.12 -3.05 -3.48
CA GLY A 158 16.55 -2.79 -3.38
C GLY A 158 17.34 -4.04 -3.02
N VAL A 159 16.91 -4.77 -1.99
CA VAL A 159 17.55 -6.03 -1.57
C VAL A 159 17.49 -7.06 -2.70
N ASN A 160 16.34 -7.23 -3.36
CA ASN A 160 16.20 -8.19 -4.45
C ASN A 160 17.04 -7.80 -5.68
N THR A 161 17.04 -6.51 -6.06
CA THR A 161 17.87 -5.98 -7.15
C THR A 161 19.36 -6.19 -6.86
N LEU A 162 19.80 -5.90 -5.64
CA LEU A 162 21.19 -6.11 -5.22
C LEU A 162 21.57 -7.59 -5.30
N LEU A 163 20.73 -8.49 -4.80
CA LEU A 163 20.98 -9.94 -4.87
C LEU A 163 21.08 -10.42 -6.32
N LEU A 164 20.19 -9.96 -7.20
CA LEU A 164 20.22 -10.30 -8.62
C LEU A 164 21.48 -9.76 -9.31
N LEU A 165 21.92 -8.55 -8.97
CA LEU A 165 23.16 -7.98 -9.51
C LEU A 165 24.41 -8.73 -9.02
N LEU A 166 24.45 -9.11 -7.74
CA LEU A 166 25.54 -9.91 -7.18
C LEU A 166 25.60 -11.30 -7.81
N LEU A 167 24.43 -11.94 -8.01
CA LEU A 167 24.34 -13.22 -8.70
C LEU A 167 24.80 -13.08 -10.17
N ALA A 168 24.31 -12.06 -10.87
CA ALA A 168 24.70 -11.79 -12.26
C ALA A 168 26.22 -11.58 -12.38
N LEU A 169 26.81 -10.77 -11.50
CA LEU A 169 28.26 -10.55 -11.48
C LEU A 169 29.03 -11.85 -11.19
N SER A 170 28.55 -12.64 -10.23
CA SER A 170 29.17 -13.92 -9.87
C SER A 170 29.22 -14.88 -11.05
N LEU A 171 28.15 -14.95 -11.85
CA LEU A 171 28.09 -15.80 -13.06
C LEU A 171 29.01 -15.29 -14.17
N HIS A 172 29.15 -13.97 -14.33
CA HIS A 172 30.06 -13.39 -15.32
C HIS A 172 31.54 -13.65 -14.98
N VAL A 173 31.91 -13.59 -13.70
CA VAL A 173 33.29 -13.86 -13.25
C VAL A 173 33.71 -15.31 -13.46
N GLN A 174 32.75 -16.26 -13.40
CA GLN A 174 33.02 -17.69 -13.55
C GLN A 174 33.08 -18.17 -15.01
N ALA A 175 32.70 -17.34 -15.99
CA ALA A 175 32.75 -17.72 -17.39
C ALA A 175 34.20 -18.00 -17.81
N PRO A 176 34.57 -19.21 -18.27
CA PRO A 176 35.92 -19.50 -18.72
C PRO A 176 36.26 -18.56 -19.87
N ILE A 177 37.45 -17.95 -19.83
CA ILE A 177 38.01 -17.21 -20.96
C ILE A 177 38.17 -18.24 -22.07
N GLN A 178 37.22 -18.29 -23.00
CA GLN A 178 37.40 -19.09 -24.21
C GLN A 178 38.60 -18.48 -24.94
N PRO A 179 39.71 -19.22 -25.15
CA PRO A 179 40.76 -18.73 -26.01
C PRO A 179 40.12 -18.46 -27.36
N ALA A 180 40.38 -17.29 -27.94
CA ALA A 180 39.82 -16.86 -29.21
C ALA A 180 39.85 -18.03 -30.19
N ALA A 181 38.67 -18.60 -30.50
CA ALA A 181 38.58 -19.69 -31.45
C ALA A 181 39.16 -19.16 -32.75
N LEU A 182 40.30 -19.72 -33.18
CA LEU A 182 40.87 -19.43 -34.49
C LEU A 182 39.74 -19.63 -35.52
N PRO A 183 39.52 -18.66 -36.43
CA PRO A 183 38.46 -18.80 -37.42
C PRO A 183 38.76 -20.02 -38.28
N SER A 184 38.03 -21.12 -38.07
CA SER A 184 37.99 -22.27 -38.98
C SER A 184 37.14 -21.90 -40.19
N SER A 185 37.67 -20.99 -41.02
CA SER A 185 37.02 -20.49 -42.23
C SER A 185 36.82 -21.55 -43.33
N GLY A 186 37.37 -22.75 -43.17
CA GLY A 186 37.33 -23.79 -44.22
C GLY A 186 36.03 -24.60 -44.28
N GLY A 187 35.33 -24.82 -43.16
CA GLY A 187 34.24 -25.81 -43.10
C GLY A 187 32.84 -25.23 -43.36
N ARG A 188 32.56 -24.03 -42.85
CA ARG A 188 31.20 -23.46 -42.86
C ARG A 188 30.73 -22.97 -44.23
N VAL A 189 31.66 -22.46 -45.04
CA VAL A 189 31.33 -21.97 -46.39
C VAL A 189 30.88 -23.13 -47.28
N LEU A 190 31.52 -24.30 -47.18
CA LEU A 190 31.16 -25.46 -47.99
C LEU A 190 29.80 -26.03 -47.60
N THR A 191 29.48 -26.07 -46.30
CA THR A 191 28.16 -26.54 -45.82
C THR A 191 27.03 -25.59 -46.20
N GLU A 192 27.25 -24.27 -46.16
CA GLU A 192 26.22 -23.31 -46.61
C GLU A 192 26.07 -23.32 -48.14
N PHE A 193 27.16 -23.48 -48.90
CA PHE A 193 27.10 -23.58 -50.36
C PHE A 193 26.37 -24.85 -50.84
N LEU A 194 26.59 -25.99 -50.17
CA LEU A 194 25.91 -27.25 -50.48
C LEU A 194 24.41 -27.21 -50.09
N SER A 195 24.07 -26.53 -48.99
CA SER A 195 22.68 -26.33 -48.56
C SER A 195 21.89 -25.42 -49.51
N ILE A 196 22.50 -24.34 -50.02
CA ILE A 196 21.89 -23.46 -51.03
C ILE A 196 21.68 -24.17 -52.38
N MET A 197 22.57 -25.11 -52.73
CA MET A 197 22.49 -25.92 -53.96
C MET A 197 21.52 -27.10 -53.85
N GLY A 198 20.82 -27.28 -52.72
CA GLY A 198 19.80 -28.32 -52.56
C GLY A 198 20.32 -29.74 -52.52
N PHE A 199 21.62 -29.95 -52.27
CA PHE A 199 22.19 -31.27 -52.01
C PHE A 199 22.02 -31.63 -50.53
N MET A 200 20.77 -31.83 -50.08
CA MET A 200 20.41 -32.53 -48.83
C MET A 200 18.94 -32.96 -48.90
#